data_AF-A0AAJ1U1J5-F1
#
_entry.id   AF-A0AAJ1U1J5-F1
#
_cell.length_a   1.000
_cell.length_b   1.000
_cell.length_c   1.000
_cell.angle_alpha   90.00
_cell.angle_beta   90.00
_cell.angle_gamma   90.00
#
_symmetry.space_group_name_H-M   'P 1'
#
loop_
_entity.id
_entity.type
_entity.pdbx_description
1 polymer ?
#
loop_
_entity_poly.entity_id
_entity_poly.type
_entity_poly.pdbx_seq_one_letter_code
_entity_poly.pdbx_strand_id
1 'polypeptide(L)'
;MYGVAAANYLAYAALRGDAIDNLPGVPGLGEKTAAALLDAAGSMQAVWADIEHDEGRNVAEALDSWSLDQGGRRLGARVVKHLAAPGARERYDFNVAMMRGHDDLDLGLTPDVPGTPGLLPLDIDRVSRVVGFLNVQATTDLAVRVLTGTPASAATRWA
;
A
#
# COMPACT_ATOMS: atom_id res chain seq x y z
N MET A 1 -6.34 -6.41 -10.21
CA MET A 1 -6.84 -5.72 -9.01
C MET A 1 -6.91 -6.75 -7.89
N TYR A 2 -6.43 -6.46 -6.69
CA TYR A 2 -6.20 -7.46 -5.62
C TYR A 2 -7.47 -8.04 -4.95
N GLY A 3 -8.67 -7.63 -5.38
CA GLY A 3 -9.93 -8.12 -4.81
C GLY A 3 -10.19 -7.64 -3.38
N VAL A 4 -9.52 -6.57 -2.93
CA VAL A 4 -9.67 -5.98 -1.60
C VAL A 4 -9.94 -4.47 -1.75
N ALA A 5 -10.82 -3.92 -0.90
CA ALA A 5 -11.08 -2.48 -0.86
C ALA A 5 -9.81 -1.69 -0.53
N ALA A 6 -9.66 -0.48 -1.10
CA ALA A 6 -8.45 0.33 -0.93
C ALA A 6 -8.11 0.58 0.56
N ALA A 7 -9.12 0.82 1.39
CA ALA A 7 -8.96 1.01 2.84
C ALA A 7 -8.37 -0.21 3.56
N ASN A 8 -8.57 -1.42 3.02
CA ASN A 8 -8.10 -2.67 3.59
C ASN A 8 -6.77 -3.14 3.01
N TYR A 9 -6.18 -2.40 2.06
CA TYR A 9 -4.94 -2.81 1.40
C TYR A 9 -3.77 -2.95 2.38
N LEU A 10 -3.65 -2.07 3.36
CA LEU A 10 -2.57 -2.15 4.37
C LEU A 10 -2.68 -3.44 5.20
N ALA A 11 -3.88 -3.78 5.66
CA ALA A 11 -4.11 -5.04 6.39
C ALA A 11 -3.83 -6.26 5.50
N TYR A 12 -4.27 -6.21 4.25
CA TYR A 12 -4.00 -7.24 3.25
C TYR A 12 -2.49 -7.46 3.05
N ALA A 13 -1.74 -6.37 2.81
CA ALA A 13 -0.30 -6.40 2.62
C ALA A 13 0.44 -6.94 3.86
N ALA A 14 0.03 -6.50 5.05
CA ALA A 14 0.62 -6.93 6.31
C ALA A 14 0.40 -8.43 6.59
N LEU A 15 -0.74 -8.99 6.18
CA LEU A 15 -1.02 -10.43 6.28
C LEU A 15 -0.16 -11.24 5.31
N ARG A 16 -0.12 -10.85 4.03
CA ARG A 16 0.64 -11.60 3.00
C ARG A 16 2.16 -11.44 3.13
N GLY A 17 2.62 -10.34 3.72
CA GLY A 17 4.03 -9.93 3.73
C GLY A 17 4.52 -9.37 2.39
N ASP A 18 5.74 -8.86 2.39
CA ASP A 18 6.41 -8.37 1.18
C ASP A 18 7.85 -8.89 1.12
N ALA A 19 8.12 -9.78 0.17
CA ALA A 19 9.43 -10.38 0.01
C ALA A 19 10.48 -9.38 -0.49
N ILE A 20 10.08 -8.35 -1.25
CA ILE A 20 11.00 -7.33 -1.77
C ILE A 20 11.53 -6.48 -0.61
N ASP A 21 10.67 -6.17 0.36
CA ASP A 21 11.01 -5.39 1.56
C ASP A 21 11.47 -6.24 2.75
N ASN A 22 11.67 -7.55 2.56
CA ASN A 22 11.99 -8.51 3.63
C ASN A 22 10.99 -8.52 4.80
N LEU A 23 9.72 -8.19 4.53
CA LEU A 23 8.64 -8.21 5.52
C LEU A 23 7.93 -9.57 5.50
N PRO A 24 8.12 -10.42 6.52
CA PRO A 24 7.51 -11.74 6.55
C PRO A 24 6.00 -11.61 6.80
N GLY A 25 5.18 -12.27 6.00
CA GLY A 25 3.75 -12.35 6.25
C GLY A 25 3.39 -13.21 7.47
N VAL A 26 2.11 -13.20 7.83
CA VAL A 26 1.56 -14.15 8.81
C VAL A 26 1.59 -15.56 8.20
N PRO A 27 2.27 -16.53 8.82
CA PRO A 27 2.42 -17.87 8.24
C PRO A 27 1.08 -18.52 7.90
N GLY A 28 0.92 -18.97 6.66
CA GLY A 28 -0.32 -19.60 6.18
C GLY A 28 -1.37 -18.64 5.63
N LEU A 29 -1.15 -17.32 5.72
CA LEU A 29 -2.05 -16.29 5.17
C LEU A 29 -1.41 -15.58 3.97
N GLY A 30 -1.37 -16.28 2.83
CA GLY A 30 -0.97 -15.66 1.56
C GLY A 30 -2.07 -14.79 0.94
N GLU A 31 -1.79 -14.22 -0.23
CA GLU A 31 -2.69 -13.33 -1.00
C GLU A 31 -4.17 -13.78 -1.00
N LYS A 32 -4.46 -15.00 -1.46
CA LYS A 32 -5.86 -15.47 -1.56
C LYS A 32 -6.56 -15.56 -0.19
N THR A 33 -5.84 -16.05 0.81
CA THR A 33 -6.39 -16.24 2.16
C THR A 33 -6.59 -14.90 2.87
N ALA A 34 -5.66 -13.97 2.71
CA ALA A 34 -5.75 -12.63 3.27
C ALA A 34 -6.91 -11.83 2.66
N ALA A 35 -7.08 -11.90 1.33
CA ALA A 35 -8.21 -11.27 0.66
C ALA A 35 -9.56 -11.86 1.13
N ALA A 36 -9.67 -13.19 1.17
CA ALA A 36 -10.88 -13.88 1.66
C ALA A 36 -11.22 -13.52 3.12
N LEU A 37 -10.21 -13.47 4.00
CA LEU A 37 -10.38 -13.08 5.40
C LEU A 37 -10.94 -11.67 5.53
N LEU A 38 -10.39 -10.70 4.78
CA LEU A 38 -10.81 -9.30 4.86
C LEU A 38 -12.18 -9.06 4.22
N ASP A 39 -12.54 -9.82 3.19
CA ASP A 39 -13.87 -9.73 2.57
C ASP A 39 -14.94 -10.35 3.49
N ALA A 40 -14.63 -11.48 4.14
CA ALA A 40 -15.56 -12.16 5.03
C ALA A 40 -15.71 -11.49 6.41
N ALA A 41 -14.61 -11.06 7.03
CA ALA A 41 -14.59 -10.54 8.40
C ALA A 41 -14.52 -9.00 8.48
N GLY A 42 -14.31 -8.31 7.35
CA GLY A 42 -14.30 -6.85 7.24
C GLY A 42 -13.00 -6.18 7.69
N SER A 43 -12.59 -6.35 8.96
CA SER A 43 -11.39 -5.69 9.51
C SER A 43 -10.58 -6.61 10.42
N MET A 44 -9.25 -6.40 10.44
CA MET A 44 -8.38 -7.17 11.32
C MET A 44 -8.62 -6.87 12.80
N GLN A 45 -9.11 -5.67 13.14
CA GLN A 45 -9.51 -5.32 14.50
C GLN A 45 -10.65 -6.23 14.98
N ALA A 46 -11.67 -6.45 14.16
CA ALA A 46 -12.77 -7.37 14.48
C ALA A 46 -12.26 -8.82 14.57
N VAL A 47 -11.37 -9.22 13.67
CA VAL A 47 -10.76 -10.57 13.68
C VAL A 47 -10.00 -10.83 14.98
N TRP A 48 -9.16 -9.88 15.42
CA TRP A 48 -8.41 -10.04 16.66
C TRP A 48 -9.30 -10.04 17.89
N ALA A 49 -10.32 -9.18 17.93
CA ALA A 49 -11.28 -9.15 19.02
C ALA A 49 -12.03 -10.50 19.15
N ASP A 50 -12.45 -11.09 18.03
CA ASP A 50 -13.11 -12.40 18.01
C ASP A 50 -12.19 -13.54 18.48
N ILE A 51 -10.91 -13.51 18.09
CA ILE A 51 -9.91 -14.49 18.57
C ILE A 51 -9.72 -14.39 20.08
N GLU A 52 -9.69 -13.18 20.63
CA GLU A 52 -9.50 -12.95 22.07
C GLU A 52 -10.71 -13.34 22.92
N HIS A 53 -11.93 -13.04 22.45
CA HIS A 53 -13.13 -13.17 23.27
C HIS A 53 -13.92 -14.45 23.00
N ASP A 54 -13.89 -14.95 21.76
CA ASP A 54 -14.74 -16.06 21.29
C ASP A 54 -13.94 -17.19 20.64
N GLU A 55 -12.61 -17.20 20.82
CA GLU A 55 -11.67 -18.17 20.24
C GLU A 55 -11.69 -18.20 18.70
N GLY A 56 -12.13 -17.11 18.07
CA GLY A 56 -12.19 -16.97 16.61
C GLY A 56 -13.39 -17.67 15.97
N ARG A 57 -14.40 -18.06 16.76
CA ARG A 57 -15.57 -18.81 16.25
C ARG A 57 -16.35 -18.03 15.21
N ASN A 58 -16.62 -16.75 15.43
CA ASN A 58 -17.43 -15.96 14.50
C ASN A 58 -16.68 -15.73 13.18
N VAL A 59 -15.37 -15.47 13.22
CA VAL A 59 -14.51 -15.33 12.04
C VAL A 59 -14.43 -16.65 11.27
N ALA A 60 -14.30 -17.77 11.98
CA ALA A 60 -14.26 -19.08 11.32
C ALA A 60 -15.56 -19.38 10.57
N GLU A 61 -16.70 -19.12 11.19
CA GLU A 61 -18.03 -19.31 10.58
C GLU A 61 -18.25 -18.37 9.40
N ALA A 62 -17.91 -17.08 9.56
CA ALA A 62 -18.03 -16.09 8.50
C ALA A 62 -17.17 -16.47 7.27
N LEU A 63 -15.92 -16.89 7.50
CA LEU A 63 -15.02 -17.29 6.42
C LEU A 63 -15.46 -18.60 5.76
N ASP A 64 -15.99 -19.54 6.52
CA ASP A 64 -16.55 -20.78 5.97
C ASP A 64 -17.79 -20.51 5.11
N SER A 65 -18.71 -19.66 5.59
CA SER A 65 -19.90 -19.26 4.82
C SER A 65 -19.49 -18.57 3.53
N TRP A 66 -18.64 -17.54 3.63
CA TRP A 66 -18.12 -16.81 2.48
C TRP A 66 -17.44 -17.76 1.48
N SER A 67 -16.59 -18.67 1.94
CA SER A 67 -15.87 -19.57 1.03
C SER A 67 -16.81 -20.56 0.36
N LEU A 68 -17.85 -21.05 1.03
CA LEU A 68 -18.82 -21.98 0.45
C LEU A 68 -19.72 -21.29 -0.59
N ASP A 69 -20.11 -20.04 -0.36
CA ASP A 69 -20.87 -19.24 -1.32
C ASP A 69 -20.10 -19.02 -2.63
N GLN A 70 -18.76 -18.97 -2.55
CA GLN A 70 -17.85 -18.90 -3.70
C GLN A 70 -17.54 -20.29 -4.32
N GLY A 71 -18.21 -21.36 -3.89
CA GLY A 71 -17.96 -22.73 -4.35
C GLY A 71 -16.65 -23.35 -3.84
N GLY A 72 -16.07 -22.77 -2.79
CA GLY A 72 -14.83 -23.19 -2.16
C GLY A 72 -15.03 -24.28 -1.08
N ARG A 73 -14.04 -24.39 -0.20
CA ARG A 73 -14.01 -25.34 0.92
C ARG A 73 -13.95 -24.59 2.23
N ARG A 74 -14.21 -25.27 3.35
CA ARG A 74 -14.01 -24.68 4.68
C ARG A 74 -12.54 -24.30 4.90
N LEU A 75 -12.32 -23.08 5.39
CA LEU A 75 -11.02 -22.45 5.63
C LEU A 75 -10.92 -21.84 7.04
N GLY A 76 -12.04 -21.53 7.67
CA GLY A 76 -12.16 -20.77 8.92
C GLY A 76 -11.26 -21.29 10.04
N ALA A 77 -11.44 -22.55 10.43
CA ALA A 77 -10.66 -23.17 11.51
C ALA A 77 -9.15 -23.14 11.24
N ARG A 78 -8.73 -23.32 9.98
CA ARG A 78 -7.31 -23.26 9.61
C ARG A 78 -6.77 -21.84 9.73
N VAL A 79 -7.51 -20.84 9.25
CA VAL A 79 -7.12 -19.44 9.31
C VAL A 79 -7.03 -18.94 10.74
N VAL A 80 -8.04 -19.24 11.57
CA VAL A 80 -8.02 -18.93 13.00
C VAL A 80 -6.83 -19.58 13.69
N LYS A 81 -6.53 -20.84 13.41
CA LYS A 81 -5.33 -21.51 13.96
C LYS A 81 -4.03 -20.78 13.61
N HIS A 82 -3.90 -20.26 12.38
CA HIS A 82 -2.72 -19.51 11.97
C HIS A 82 -2.64 -18.13 12.65
N LEU A 83 -3.78 -17.46 12.80
CA LEU A 83 -3.87 -16.15 13.47
C LEU A 83 -3.65 -16.25 14.98
N ALA A 84 -4.12 -17.32 15.62
CA ALA A 84 -3.93 -17.59 17.05
C ALA A 84 -2.55 -18.17 17.38
N ALA A 85 -1.71 -18.43 16.39
CA ALA A 85 -0.36 -18.95 16.63
C ALA A 85 0.52 -17.91 17.34
N PRO A 86 1.42 -18.33 18.25
CA PRO A 86 2.33 -17.40 18.93
C PRO A 86 3.13 -16.55 17.93
N GLY A 87 3.19 -15.23 18.13
CA GLY A 87 3.92 -14.32 17.26
C GLY A 87 3.16 -13.85 16.01
N ALA A 88 1.96 -14.39 15.73
CA ALA A 88 1.21 -14.04 14.53
C ALA A 88 0.71 -12.59 14.55
N ARG A 89 0.15 -12.15 15.68
CA ARG A 89 -0.30 -10.77 15.86
C ARG A 89 0.87 -9.81 15.88
N GLU A 90 1.94 -10.14 16.61
CA GLU A 90 3.14 -9.30 16.69
C GLU A 90 3.77 -9.09 15.30
N ARG A 91 3.79 -10.14 14.46
CA ARG A 91 4.28 -10.03 13.08
C ARG A 91 3.36 -9.18 12.21
N TYR A 92 2.05 -9.35 12.33
CA TYR A 92 1.08 -8.52 11.63
C TYR A 92 1.25 -7.04 12.02
N ASP A 93 1.32 -6.74 13.32
CA ASP A 93 1.45 -5.39 13.86
C ASP A 93 2.79 -4.75 13.44
N PHE A 94 3.88 -5.53 13.45
CA PHE A 94 5.17 -5.11 12.91
C PHE A 94 5.07 -4.71 11.43
N ASN A 95 4.43 -5.55 10.59
CA ASN A 95 4.26 -5.23 9.18
C ASN A 95 3.38 -3.99 8.97
N VAL A 96 2.29 -3.84 9.74
CA VAL A 96 1.45 -2.63 9.68
C VAL A 96 2.26 -1.39 10.03
N ALA A 97 3.12 -1.45 11.05
CA ALA A 97 3.97 -0.33 11.43
C ALA A 97 4.98 0.02 10.33
N MET A 98 5.61 -0.98 9.69
CA MET A 98 6.59 -0.78 8.62
C MET A 98 5.97 -0.28 7.32
N MET A 99 4.77 -0.76 6.97
CA MET A 99 4.11 -0.46 5.68
C MET A 99 3.24 0.80 5.72
N ARG A 100 3.00 1.37 6.91
CA ARG A 100 2.15 2.55 7.06
C ARG A 100 2.79 3.75 6.35
N GLY A 101 2.07 4.33 5.40
CA GLY A 101 2.41 5.62 4.83
C GLY A 101 2.21 6.73 5.86
N HIS A 102 3.14 7.68 5.89
CA HIS A 102 3.07 8.91 6.68
C HIS A 102 2.76 10.09 5.77
N ASP A 103 1.70 10.82 6.08
CA ASP A 103 1.25 12.03 5.38
C ASP A 103 1.56 13.32 6.14
N ASP A 104 2.22 13.18 7.29
CA ASP A 104 2.60 14.25 8.22
C ASP A 104 4.08 14.63 8.13
N LEU A 105 4.80 14.09 7.15
CA LEU A 105 6.22 14.40 6.95
C LEU A 105 6.39 15.78 6.32
N ASP A 106 7.08 16.68 7.01
CA ASP A 106 7.53 17.94 6.43
C ASP A 106 8.64 17.66 5.39
N LEU A 107 8.26 17.73 4.11
CA LEU A 107 9.16 17.55 2.99
C LEU A 107 9.98 18.82 2.68
N GLY A 108 9.75 19.93 3.39
CA GLY A 108 10.37 21.23 3.09
C GLY A 108 9.96 21.81 1.72
N LEU A 109 8.88 21.28 1.15
CA LEU A 109 8.33 21.74 -0.13
C LEU A 109 7.45 22.96 0.12
N THR A 110 7.57 23.96 -0.76
CA THR A 110 6.80 25.21 -0.70
C THR A 110 6.07 25.40 -2.03
N PRO A 111 5.06 24.55 -2.33
CA PRO A 111 4.43 24.46 -3.64
C PRO A 111 3.72 25.75 -4.08
N ASP A 112 3.40 26.64 -3.14
CA ASP A 112 2.74 27.92 -3.40
C ASP A 112 3.73 29.07 -3.67
N VAL A 113 5.04 28.83 -3.53
CA VAL A 113 6.08 29.84 -3.76
C VAL A 113 6.78 29.55 -5.09
N PRO A 114 6.60 30.37 -6.14
CA PRO A 114 7.23 30.12 -7.43
C PRO A 114 8.76 30.04 -7.34
N GLY A 115 9.36 29.05 -8.01
CA GLY A 115 10.82 28.87 -8.07
C GLY A 115 11.43 28.05 -6.92
N THR A 116 10.62 27.48 -6.04
CA THR A 116 11.08 26.60 -4.95
C THR A 116 11.27 25.16 -5.40
N PRO A 117 12.00 24.32 -4.63
CA PRO A 117 12.20 22.92 -4.96
C PRO A 117 10.88 22.19 -5.19
N GLY A 118 10.82 21.40 -6.27
CA GLY A 118 9.64 20.59 -6.62
C GLY A 118 8.65 21.27 -7.57
N LEU A 119 8.86 22.54 -7.95
CA LEU A 119 8.01 23.25 -8.91
C LEU A 119 8.65 23.41 -10.28
N LEU A 120 7.79 23.45 -11.30
CA LEU A 120 8.14 23.81 -12.68
C LEU A 120 7.66 25.26 -12.98
N PRO A 121 8.29 25.99 -13.91
CA PRO A 121 9.46 25.58 -14.71
C PRO A 121 10.78 25.65 -13.94
N LEU A 122 11.72 24.78 -14.32
CA LEU A 122 13.12 24.84 -13.90
C LEU A 122 13.93 25.77 -14.80
N ASP A 123 15.05 26.26 -14.25
CA ASP A 123 16.03 27.05 -15.00
C ASP A 123 16.66 26.26 -16.16
N ILE A 124 16.62 26.82 -17.37
CA ILE A 124 17.04 26.13 -18.59
C ILE A 124 18.54 25.84 -18.63
N ASP A 125 19.38 26.76 -18.15
CA ASP A 125 20.83 26.58 -18.12
C ASP A 125 21.23 25.48 -17.15
N ARG A 126 20.55 25.41 -16.00
CA ARG A 126 20.72 24.33 -15.03
C ARG A 126 20.31 22.98 -15.60
N VAL A 127 19.15 22.88 -16.24
CA VAL A 127 18.68 21.61 -16.86
C VAL A 127 19.62 21.17 -17.98
N SER A 128 19.99 22.08 -18.87
CA SER A 128 20.87 21.79 -20.01
C SER A 128 22.24 21.30 -19.56
N ARG A 129 22.80 21.92 -18.50
CA ARG A 129 24.08 21.51 -17.92
C ARG A 129 24.03 20.13 -17.25
N VAL A 130 23.03 19.90 -16.40
CA VAL A 130 22.93 18.66 -15.60
C VAL A 130 22.56 17.46 -16.47
N VAL A 131 21.56 17.60 -17.33
CA VAL A 131 21.13 16.49 -18.21
C VAL A 131 22.09 16.31 -19.37
N GLY A 132 22.66 17.40 -19.89
CA GLY A 132 23.68 17.36 -20.95
C GLY A 132 24.92 16.57 -20.56
N PHE A 133 25.26 16.51 -19.26
CA PHE A 133 26.33 15.63 -18.74
C PHE A 133 26.12 14.15 -19.08
N LEU A 134 24.87 13.69 -19.20
CA LEU A 134 24.57 12.31 -19.59
C LEU A 134 24.96 12.00 -21.04
N ASN A 135 25.26 13.03 -21.84
CA ASN A 135 25.69 12.92 -23.23
C ASN A 135 24.70 12.15 -24.12
N VAL A 136 23.41 12.25 -23.79
CA VAL A 136 22.31 11.73 -24.61
C VAL A 136 21.48 12.91 -25.09
N GLN A 137 21.71 13.33 -26.33
CA GLN A 137 21.12 14.54 -26.88
C GLN A 137 19.58 14.52 -26.83
N ALA A 138 18.97 13.41 -27.26
CA ALA A 138 17.51 13.26 -27.23
C ALA A 138 16.92 13.42 -25.81
N THR A 139 17.60 12.91 -24.78
CA THR A 139 17.19 13.06 -23.37
C THR A 139 17.32 14.51 -22.91
N THR A 140 18.40 15.19 -23.33
CA THR A 140 18.64 16.60 -22.99
C THR A 140 17.58 17.49 -23.63
N ASP A 141 17.30 17.31 -24.91
CA ASP A 141 16.29 18.06 -25.65
C ASP A 141 14.89 17.85 -25.04
N LEU A 142 14.56 16.61 -24.67
CA LEU A 142 13.29 16.29 -24.00
C LEU A 142 13.19 16.93 -22.62
N ALA A 143 14.26 16.85 -21.81
CA ALA A 143 14.29 17.41 -20.47
C ALA A 143 14.16 18.93 -20.49
N VAL A 144 14.89 19.61 -21.39
CA VAL A 144 14.74 21.05 -21.61
C VAL A 144 13.29 21.36 -21.95
N ARG A 145 12.71 20.68 -22.94
CA ARG A 145 11.32 20.94 -23.37
C ARG A 145 10.28 20.76 -22.26
N VAL A 146 10.40 19.71 -21.44
CA VAL A 146 9.38 19.34 -20.45
C VAL A 146 9.57 20.07 -19.11
N LEU A 147 10.82 20.28 -18.69
CA LEU A 147 11.11 20.80 -17.35
C LEU A 147 11.23 22.33 -17.31
N THR A 148 11.52 23.00 -18.42
CA THR A 148 11.72 24.47 -18.43
C THR A 148 10.51 25.21 -19.01
N GLY A 149 9.57 24.48 -19.62
CA GLY A 149 8.30 25.01 -20.11
C GLY A 149 7.28 25.19 -18.99
N THR A 150 6.29 26.04 -19.23
CA THR A 150 5.14 26.19 -18.31
C THR A 150 4.39 24.86 -18.22
N PRO A 151 4.18 24.31 -17.01
CA PRO A 151 3.50 23.04 -16.85
C PRO A 151 2.03 23.14 -17.29
N ALA A 152 1.51 22.08 -17.91
CA ALA A 152 0.12 22.03 -18.38
C ALA A 152 -0.91 22.22 -17.25
N SER A 153 -0.56 21.85 -16.02
CA SER A 153 -1.39 22.08 -14.82
C SER A 153 -1.62 23.56 -14.51
N ALA A 154 -0.73 24.47 -14.95
CA ALA A 154 -0.91 25.91 -14.75
C ALA A 154 -1.99 26.50 -15.67
N ALA A 155 -2.34 25.83 -16.78
CA ALA A 155 -3.34 26.28 -17.74
C ALA A 155 -4.78 25.92 -17.31
N THR A 156 -4.95 24.92 -16.44
CA THR A 156 -6.26 24.44 -15.99
C THR A 156 -6.50 24.91 -14.56
N ARG A 157 -6.86 26.18 -14.38
CA ARG A 157 -7.51 26.61 -13.15
C ARG A 157 -8.97 26.14 -13.23
N TRP A 158 -9.31 25.11 -12.46
CA TRP A 158 -10.69 24.66 -12.30
C TRP A 158 -11.43 25.78 -11.55
N ALA A 159 -12.31 26.48 -12.26
CA ALA A 159 -13.26 27.43 -11.70
C ALA A 159 -14.44 26.69 -11.06
#